data_AF-A0A519VS11-F1
#
_entry.id   AF-A0A519VS11-F1
#
_cell.length_a   1.000
_cell.length_b   1.000
_cell.length_c   1.000
_cell.angle_alpha   90.00
_cell.angle_beta   90.00
_cell.angle_gamma   90.00
#
_symmetry.space_group_name_H-M   'P 1'
#
loop_
_entity.id
_entity.type
_entity.pdbx_description
1 polymer ?
#
loop_
_entity_poly.entity_id
_entity_poly.type
_entity_poly.pdbx_seq_one_letter_code
_entity_poly.pdbx_strand_id
1 'polypeptide(L)'
;VNCIKNKEPINELPFHYEPQLPVGKLFYYAVSLNSEVVSDYDVQDFTIVLGKCEGIKVDRDIIAGTIDIILKGMFKISEIQREFLIRWLNSYSPEMKDDGATRLLECDYHTCEARCCYDGVYLHEQEADEITQLVENNPMYFQHLPDDFIVQGDWSPTSGKKTAVRSHNYASPDFPEHFEKTRCVFAYEDGACSLQRLSMETTDYAWTYKPKACRLHPLQSNKGEFTPPPTFIEEDKYNISLRYPGYVSYTPCGINRKDGDIWFEKLSKEIDSLD
;
A
#
# COMPACT_ATOMS: atom_id res chain seq x y z
N VAL A 1 18.14 -10.69 65.31
CA VAL A 1 16.98 -10.01 64.70
C VAL A 1 17.31 -8.54 64.55
N ASN A 2 17.61 -8.09 63.33
CA ASN A 2 17.51 -6.69 62.89
C ASN A 2 17.85 -6.66 61.40
N CYS A 3 16.79 -6.68 60.57
CA CYS A 3 16.83 -6.17 59.20
C CYS A 3 16.77 -4.65 59.25
N ILE A 4 17.43 -3.97 58.32
CA ILE A 4 16.87 -2.95 57.41
C ILE A 4 17.99 -2.13 56.75
N LYS A 5 17.96 -2.15 55.41
CA LYS A 5 18.40 -1.16 54.41
C LYS A 5 19.87 -0.69 54.44
N ASN A 6 20.61 -1.11 53.42
CA ASN A 6 21.59 -0.27 52.73
C ASN A 6 21.46 -0.51 51.22
N LYS A 7 20.86 0.46 50.50
CA LYS A 7 21.15 0.67 49.08
C LYS A 7 22.39 1.57 49.07
N GLU A 8 23.48 1.08 48.50
CA GLU A 8 24.64 1.92 48.23
C GLU A 8 24.29 2.98 47.18
N PRO A 9 24.79 4.22 47.31
CA PRO A 9 24.63 5.25 46.31
C PRO A 9 25.54 4.95 45.12
N ILE A 10 24.98 5.02 43.92
CA ILE A 10 25.76 4.97 42.67
C ILE A 10 26.58 6.25 42.63
N ASN A 11 27.91 6.07 42.64
CA ASN A 11 28.90 7.14 42.52
C ASN A 11 28.62 8.04 41.31
N GLU A 12 28.76 9.33 41.59
CA GLU A 12 28.76 10.46 40.65
C GLU A 12 29.75 10.24 39.50
N LEU A 13 29.28 10.38 38.25
CA LEU A 13 30.15 10.64 37.11
C LEU A 13 30.41 12.15 37.04
N PRO A 14 31.68 12.61 37.04
CA PRO A 14 31.99 14.02 36.84
C PRO A 14 32.01 14.29 35.34
N PHE A 15 30.83 14.52 34.75
CA PHE A 15 30.73 15.12 33.43
C PHE A 15 29.85 16.35 33.53
N HIS A 16 30.46 17.49 33.83
CA HIS A 16 29.89 18.77 33.45
C HIS A 16 29.99 18.88 31.92
N TYR A 17 29.01 18.28 31.25
CA TYR A 17 28.77 18.53 29.84
C TYR A 17 28.06 19.87 29.72
N GLU A 18 28.81 20.90 29.34
CA GLU A 18 28.22 22.13 28.78
C GLU A 18 28.17 21.95 27.26
N PRO A 19 27.04 21.48 26.68
CA PRO A 19 26.92 21.44 25.23
C PRO A 19 27.08 22.86 24.72
N GLN A 20 27.95 23.04 23.72
CA GLN A 20 27.71 24.14 22.79
C GLN A 20 26.27 23.93 22.28
N LEU A 21 25.43 24.92 22.60
CA LEU A 21 23.98 24.81 22.80
C LEU A 21 23.09 24.27 21.64
N PRO A 22 23.57 23.96 20.41
CA PRO A 22 22.72 23.30 19.40
C PRO A 22 22.61 21.77 19.53
N VAL A 23 23.72 21.05 19.77
CA VAL A 23 23.75 19.58 19.59
C VAL A 23 22.99 18.83 20.70
N GLY A 24 23.21 19.19 21.96
CA GLY A 24 22.53 18.54 23.08
C GLY A 24 21.01 18.71 23.02
N LYS A 25 20.53 19.87 22.52
CA LYS A 25 19.11 20.10 22.28
C LYS A 25 18.58 19.25 21.13
N LEU A 26 19.35 19.09 20.04
CA LEU A 26 18.95 18.28 18.91
C LEU A 26 18.72 16.81 19.33
N PHE A 27 19.63 16.24 20.11
CA PHE A 27 19.48 14.89 20.66
C PHE A 27 18.31 14.78 21.64
N TYR A 28 18.12 15.77 22.52
CA TYR A 28 16.97 15.79 23.43
C TYR A 28 15.65 15.72 22.65
N TYR A 29 15.48 16.56 21.62
CA TYR A 29 14.28 16.53 20.80
C TYR A 29 14.16 15.23 20.01
N ALA A 30 15.24 14.73 19.41
CA ALA A 30 15.23 13.46 18.68
C ALA A 30 14.80 12.27 19.55
N VAL A 31 15.29 12.18 20.79
CA VAL A 31 14.90 11.14 21.75
C VAL A 31 13.46 11.35 22.22
N SER A 32 13.07 12.59 22.51
CA SER A 32 11.70 12.91 22.95
C SER A 32 10.66 12.61 21.86
N LEU A 33 11.01 12.86 20.60
CA LEU A 33 10.19 12.57 19.42
C LEU A 33 10.01 11.06 19.16
N ASN A 34 10.86 10.23 19.74
CA ASN A 34 10.74 8.76 19.74
C ASN A 34 9.95 8.23 20.95
N SER A 35 9.41 9.10 21.82
CA SER A 35 8.57 8.74 22.97
C SER A 35 7.10 9.08 22.72
N GLU A 36 6.16 8.44 23.43
CA GLU A 36 4.71 8.51 23.14
C GLU A 36 4.03 9.89 23.40
N VAL A 37 4.75 10.91 23.86
CA VAL A 37 4.18 12.23 24.18
C VAL A 37 4.93 13.32 23.41
N VAL A 38 4.47 13.59 22.19
CA VAL A 38 5.05 14.59 21.30
C VAL A 38 4.00 15.61 20.87
N SER A 39 4.34 16.90 20.94
CA SER A 39 3.50 17.99 20.43
C SER A 39 4.03 18.56 19.10
N ASP A 40 3.16 19.26 18.36
CA ASP A 40 3.55 20.04 17.16
C ASP A 40 4.66 21.08 17.49
N TYR A 41 4.71 21.58 18.73
CA TYR A 41 5.76 22.50 19.19
C TYR A 41 7.14 21.83 19.26
N ASP A 42 7.20 20.56 19.66
CA ASP A 42 8.46 19.81 19.73
C ASP A 42 9.06 19.59 18.33
N VAL A 43 8.19 19.37 17.34
CA VAL A 43 8.58 19.24 15.93
C VAL A 43 9.11 20.57 15.38
N GLN A 44 8.46 21.68 15.72
CA GLN A 44 8.91 23.01 15.33
C GLN A 44 10.29 23.32 15.93
N ASP A 45 10.46 23.07 17.24
CA ASP A 45 11.73 23.29 17.94
C ASP A 45 12.85 22.40 17.40
N PHE A 46 12.56 21.11 17.16
CA PHE A 46 13.50 20.19 16.51
C PHE A 46 13.98 20.74 15.17
N THR A 47 13.06 21.20 14.32
CA THR A 47 13.38 21.72 12.99
C THR A 47 14.26 22.98 13.08
N ILE A 48 13.96 23.89 14.01
CA ILE A 48 14.75 25.11 14.27
C ILE A 48 16.16 24.76 14.76
N VAL A 49 16.27 23.81 15.68
CA VAL A 49 17.56 23.38 16.23
C VAL A 49 18.38 22.66 15.16
N LEU A 50 17.75 21.80 14.35
CA LEU A 50 18.41 21.09 13.25
C LEU A 50 19.01 22.05 12.22
N GLY A 51 18.29 23.10 11.84
CA GLY A 51 18.79 24.15 10.94
C GLY A 51 19.98 24.94 11.49
N LYS A 52 20.18 24.96 12.82
CA LYS A 52 21.35 25.57 13.48
C LYS A 52 22.52 24.62 13.62
N CYS A 53 22.34 23.34 13.27
CA CYS A 53 23.34 22.28 13.42
C CYS A 53 24.02 21.88 12.10
N GLU A 54 23.82 22.63 11.01
CA GLU A 54 24.47 22.33 9.72
C GLU A 54 26.01 22.25 9.90
N GLY A 55 26.60 21.12 9.49
CA GLY A 55 28.04 20.87 9.58
C GLY A 55 28.56 20.32 10.92
N ILE A 56 27.70 20.08 11.92
CA ILE A 56 28.11 19.51 13.21
C ILE A 56 28.06 17.97 13.17
N LYS A 57 29.07 17.30 13.74
CA LYS A 57 29.10 15.83 13.88
C LYS A 57 28.02 15.36 14.87
N VAL A 58 26.85 15.05 14.37
CA VAL A 58 25.74 14.42 15.10
C VAL A 58 25.56 12.98 14.64
N ASP A 59 24.91 12.16 15.47
CA ASP A 59 24.55 10.79 15.12
C ASP A 59 23.46 10.85 14.05
N ARG A 60 23.81 10.49 12.81
CA ARG A 60 22.98 10.73 11.63
C ARG A 60 21.74 9.86 11.62
N ASP A 61 21.84 8.63 12.13
CA ASP A 61 20.76 7.65 12.08
C ASP A 61 19.63 8.06 13.01
N ILE A 62 19.95 8.60 14.19
CA ILE A 62 18.98 9.12 15.15
C ILE A 62 18.23 10.33 14.58
N ILE A 63 18.95 11.24 13.92
CA ILE A 63 18.34 12.44 13.33
C ILE A 63 17.48 12.06 12.12
N ALA A 64 17.99 11.22 11.22
CA ALA A 64 17.24 10.79 10.05
C ALA A 64 15.98 9.99 10.42
N GLY A 65 16.06 9.09 11.41
CA GLY A 65 14.90 8.39 11.95
C GLY A 65 13.87 9.34 12.56
N THR A 66 14.32 10.39 13.26
CA THR A 66 13.42 11.43 13.80
C THR A 66 12.73 12.22 12.70
N ILE A 67 13.45 12.58 11.62
CA ILE A 67 12.86 13.26 10.47
C ILE A 67 11.81 12.37 9.78
N ASP A 68 12.09 11.06 9.64
CA ASP A 68 11.15 10.10 9.07
C ASP A 68 9.83 10.05 9.86
N ILE A 69 9.93 10.04 11.20
CA ILE A 69 8.77 10.10 12.11
C ILE A 69 7.98 11.41 11.91
N ILE A 70 8.66 12.55 11.79
CA ILE A 70 8.01 13.84 11.55
C ILE A 70 7.27 13.87 10.21
N LEU A 71 7.92 13.40 9.14
CA LEU A 71 7.36 13.46 7.78
C LEU A 71 6.19 12.49 7.59
N LYS A 72 6.22 11.33 8.26
CA LYS A 72 5.18 10.28 8.18
C LYS A 72 4.10 10.40 9.25
N GLY A 73 4.37 11.10 10.35
CA GLY A 73 3.42 11.32 11.43
C GLY A 73 2.36 12.36 11.10
N MET A 74 1.31 12.42 11.92
CA MET A 74 0.23 13.41 11.81
C MET A 74 0.61 14.77 12.44
N PHE A 75 1.85 15.23 12.24
CA PHE A 75 2.32 16.49 12.80
C PHE A 75 1.99 17.67 11.88
N LYS A 76 1.62 18.81 12.47
CA LYS A 76 1.40 20.04 11.71
C LYS A 76 2.75 20.71 11.42
N ILE A 77 3.31 20.43 10.26
CA ILE A 77 4.48 21.12 9.73
C ILE A 77 4.12 22.02 8.56
N SER A 78 4.74 23.19 8.47
CA SER A 78 4.62 24.05 7.30
C SER A 78 5.35 23.45 6.09
N GLU A 79 4.97 23.86 4.89
CA GLU A 79 5.62 23.44 3.64
C GLU A 79 7.13 23.76 3.64
N ILE A 80 7.52 24.91 4.20
CA ILE A 80 8.93 25.31 4.34
C ILE A 80 9.71 24.33 5.25
N GLN A 81 9.10 23.89 6.35
CA GLN A 81 9.73 22.91 7.25
C GLN A 81 9.84 21.55 6.57
N ARG A 82 8.80 21.11 5.85
CA ARG A 82 8.81 19.86 5.09
C ARG A 82 9.94 19.83 4.07
N GLU A 83 10.06 20.89 3.25
CA GLU A 83 11.13 21.03 2.26
C GLU A 83 12.53 21.04 2.90
N PHE A 84 12.69 21.76 4.01
CA PHE A 84 13.95 21.78 4.75
C PHE A 84 14.36 20.38 5.25
N LEU A 85 13.42 19.62 5.82
CA LEU A 85 13.67 18.28 6.35
C LEU A 85 14.01 17.27 5.25
N ILE A 86 13.30 17.31 4.12
CA ILE A 86 13.59 16.48 2.94
C ILE A 86 14.99 16.80 2.40
N ARG A 87 15.30 18.09 2.25
CA ARG A 87 16.63 18.52 1.79
C ARG A 87 17.74 18.08 2.74
N TRP A 88 17.48 18.11 4.05
CA TRP A 88 18.43 17.62 5.05
C TRP A 88 18.70 16.13 4.89
N LEU A 89 17.66 15.29 4.79
CA LEU A 89 17.79 13.85 4.55
C LEU A 89 18.61 13.57 3.29
N ASN A 90 18.28 14.24 2.19
CA ASN A 90 18.98 14.08 0.91
C ASN A 90 20.46 14.47 0.97
N SER A 91 20.81 15.45 1.80
CA SER A 91 22.18 15.96 1.90
C SER A 91 23.05 15.16 2.87
N TYR A 92 22.45 14.57 3.91
CA TYR A 92 23.20 14.03 5.06
C TYR A 92 22.90 12.57 5.41
N SER A 93 21.85 11.96 4.84
CA SER A 93 21.54 10.52 4.96
C SER A 93 20.99 9.94 3.64
N PRO A 94 21.80 9.92 2.55
CA PRO A 94 21.36 9.48 1.23
C PRO A 94 21.04 7.97 1.15
N GLU A 95 21.50 7.18 2.11
CA GLU A 95 21.15 5.76 2.30
C GLU A 95 19.73 5.54 2.86
N MET A 96 19.11 6.53 3.50
CA MET A 96 17.70 6.48 3.94
C MET A 96 16.73 7.01 2.87
N LYS A 97 17.11 6.94 1.59
CA LYS A 97 16.23 7.27 0.46
C LYS A 97 14.93 6.46 0.54
N ASP A 98 13.84 7.13 0.87
CA ASP A 98 12.61 6.90 0.11
C ASP A 98 12.94 7.33 -1.32
N ASP A 99 13.16 6.35 -2.20
CA ASP A 99 13.36 6.61 -3.62
C ASP A 99 12.06 7.11 -4.29
N GLY A 100 10.98 7.23 -3.52
CA GLY A 100 9.66 7.61 -3.98
C GLY A 100 9.01 6.51 -4.80
N ALA A 101 9.61 5.31 -4.88
CA ALA A 101 9.10 4.23 -5.69
C ALA A 101 7.99 3.49 -4.95
N THR A 102 6.81 3.39 -5.56
CA THR A 102 5.75 2.50 -5.09
C THR A 102 6.21 1.05 -5.19
N ARG A 103 6.04 0.32 -4.10
CA ARG A 103 6.47 -1.08 -3.95
C ARG A 103 5.30 -1.97 -3.59
N LEU A 104 5.23 -3.15 -4.22
CA LEU A 104 4.09 -4.05 -4.14
C LEU A 104 4.54 -5.43 -3.67
N LEU A 105 3.68 -6.05 -2.87
CA LEU A 105 3.77 -7.49 -2.59
C LEU A 105 3.14 -8.28 -3.73
N GLU A 106 3.52 -9.55 -3.82
CA GLU A 106 2.86 -10.49 -4.71
C GLU A 106 1.39 -10.66 -4.35
N CYS A 107 0.55 -10.89 -5.36
CA CYS A 107 -0.84 -11.21 -5.13
C CYS A 107 -0.96 -12.57 -4.45
N ASP A 108 -1.42 -12.56 -3.20
CA ASP A 108 -1.83 -13.76 -2.48
C ASP A 108 -3.35 -13.75 -2.26
N TYR A 109 -4.05 -14.46 -3.14
CA TYR A 109 -5.51 -14.57 -3.08
C TYR A 109 -6.00 -15.48 -1.95
N HIS A 110 -5.15 -16.36 -1.42
CA HIS A 110 -5.50 -17.17 -0.24
C HIS A 110 -5.54 -16.29 1.00
N THR A 111 -4.58 -15.36 1.12
CA THR A 111 -4.53 -14.41 2.24
C THR A 111 -5.63 -13.34 2.13
N CYS A 112 -5.88 -12.78 0.94
CA CYS A 112 -6.88 -11.70 0.80
C CYS A 112 -8.29 -12.18 0.42
N GLU A 113 -8.48 -13.51 0.31
CA GLU A 113 -9.73 -14.17 -0.09
C GLU A 113 -10.27 -13.66 -1.44
N ALA A 114 -9.38 -13.34 -2.37
CA ALA A 114 -9.71 -12.77 -3.67
C ALA A 114 -10.66 -11.55 -3.58
N ARG A 115 -10.48 -10.66 -2.58
CA ARG A 115 -11.37 -9.49 -2.40
C ARG A 115 -11.43 -8.54 -3.60
N CYS A 116 -10.44 -8.54 -4.49
CA CYS A 116 -10.52 -7.81 -5.76
C CYS A 116 -11.65 -8.33 -6.69
N CYS A 117 -12.15 -9.54 -6.44
CA CYS A 117 -13.27 -10.12 -7.18
C CYS A 117 -14.64 -9.71 -6.62
N TYR A 118 -14.73 -8.88 -5.57
CA TYR A 118 -16.01 -8.71 -4.85
C TYR A 118 -17.14 -8.21 -5.77
N ASP A 119 -16.86 -7.23 -6.61
CA ASP A 119 -17.84 -6.66 -7.56
C ASP A 119 -17.72 -7.26 -8.98
N GLY A 120 -16.94 -8.33 -9.18
CA GLY A 120 -16.63 -8.80 -10.54
C GLY A 120 -15.79 -7.79 -11.32
N VAL A 121 -15.80 -7.87 -12.65
CA VAL A 121 -14.98 -7.00 -13.51
C VAL A 121 -15.74 -6.56 -14.74
N TYR A 122 -15.66 -5.27 -15.05
CA TYR A 122 -16.16 -4.70 -16.31
C TYR A 122 -15.25 -5.11 -17.46
N LEU A 123 -15.88 -5.51 -18.57
CA LEU A 123 -15.21 -6.10 -19.73
C LEU A 123 -15.16 -5.10 -20.87
N HIS A 124 -14.07 -5.13 -21.64
CA HIS A 124 -14.02 -4.49 -22.94
C HIS A 124 -14.95 -5.20 -23.93
N GLU A 125 -15.28 -4.51 -25.03
CA GLU A 125 -16.32 -4.93 -25.99
C GLU A 125 -16.15 -6.38 -26.49
N GLN A 126 -14.91 -6.80 -26.76
CA GLN A 126 -14.59 -8.15 -27.27
C GLN A 126 -14.38 -9.19 -26.18
N GLU A 127 -13.96 -8.80 -24.97
CA GLU A 127 -13.62 -9.73 -23.89
C GLU A 127 -14.83 -10.57 -23.45
N ALA A 128 -16.03 -10.00 -23.50
CA ALA A 128 -17.23 -10.73 -23.15
C ALA A 128 -17.50 -11.91 -24.10
N ASP A 129 -17.31 -11.71 -25.40
CA ASP A 129 -17.57 -12.73 -26.40
C ASP A 129 -16.45 -13.78 -26.37
N GLU A 130 -15.20 -13.37 -26.17
CA GLU A 130 -14.04 -14.25 -25.97
C GLU A 130 -14.21 -15.17 -24.76
N ILE A 131 -14.62 -14.61 -23.61
CA ILE A 131 -14.87 -15.39 -22.39
C ILE A 131 -16.03 -16.36 -22.59
N THR A 132 -17.10 -15.93 -23.27
CA THR A 132 -18.24 -16.81 -23.56
C THR A 132 -17.80 -18.01 -24.40
N GLN A 133 -17.06 -17.77 -25.48
CA GLN A 133 -16.52 -18.83 -26.32
C GLN A 133 -15.53 -19.74 -25.56
N LEU A 134 -14.72 -19.17 -24.68
CA LEU A 134 -13.78 -19.93 -23.85
C LEU A 134 -14.52 -20.89 -22.90
N VAL A 135 -15.62 -20.43 -22.30
CA VAL A 135 -16.48 -21.23 -21.42
C VAL A 135 -17.10 -22.40 -22.18
N GLU A 136 -17.66 -22.13 -23.37
CA GLU A 136 -18.26 -23.16 -24.24
C GLU A 136 -17.25 -24.24 -24.67
N ASN A 137 -16.03 -23.82 -24.99
CA ASN A 137 -14.97 -24.73 -25.46
C ASN A 137 -14.31 -25.53 -24.33
N ASN A 138 -14.43 -25.09 -23.08
CA ASN A 138 -13.74 -25.70 -21.93
C ASN A 138 -14.69 -25.99 -20.76
N PRO A 139 -15.81 -26.72 -20.98
CA PRO A 139 -16.89 -26.83 -20.00
C PRO A 139 -16.45 -27.46 -18.67
N MET A 140 -15.40 -28.30 -18.66
CA MET A 140 -14.88 -28.91 -17.44
C MET A 140 -14.36 -27.89 -16.42
N TYR A 141 -13.83 -26.75 -16.86
CA TYR A 141 -13.32 -25.70 -15.97
C TYR A 141 -14.42 -24.79 -15.44
N PHE A 142 -15.61 -24.83 -16.03
CA PHE A 142 -16.65 -23.82 -15.82
C PHE A 142 -18.00 -24.40 -15.36
N GLN A 143 -18.02 -25.66 -14.91
CA GLN A 143 -19.23 -26.33 -14.41
C GLN A 143 -19.89 -25.60 -13.21
N HIS A 144 -19.15 -24.74 -12.53
CA HIS A 144 -19.61 -23.96 -11.37
C HIS A 144 -20.26 -22.63 -11.76
N LEU A 145 -20.14 -22.20 -13.03
CA LEU A 145 -20.72 -20.95 -13.47
C LEU A 145 -22.26 -21.06 -13.53
N PRO A 146 -22.98 -19.97 -13.20
CA PRO A 146 -24.40 -19.87 -13.53
C PRO A 146 -24.58 -19.70 -15.05
N ASP A 147 -25.80 -19.88 -15.54
CA ASP A 147 -26.15 -19.65 -16.95
C ASP A 147 -25.77 -18.22 -17.39
N ASP A 148 -26.13 -17.22 -16.57
CA ASP A 148 -25.81 -15.81 -16.80
C ASP A 148 -24.50 -15.42 -16.07
N PHE A 149 -23.34 -15.79 -16.62
CA PHE A 149 -22.03 -15.44 -16.03
C PHE A 149 -21.45 -14.09 -16.52
N ILE A 150 -22.06 -13.49 -17.53
CA ILE A 150 -21.82 -12.10 -17.98
C ILE A 150 -23.14 -11.35 -17.92
N VAL A 151 -23.15 -10.20 -17.26
CA VAL A 151 -24.35 -9.39 -17.00
C VAL A 151 -24.10 -7.93 -17.37
N GLN A 152 -25.18 -7.15 -17.53
CA GLN A 152 -25.08 -5.70 -17.65
C GLN A 152 -24.86 -5.09 -16.27
N GLY A 153 -23.77 -4.34 -16.10
CA GLY A 153 -23.46 -3.59 -14.89
C GLY A 153 -23.65 -2.09 -15.07
N ASP A 154 -23.94 -1.40 -13.97
CA ASP A 154 -23.99 0.06 -13.90
C ASP A 154 -23.30 0.55 -12.62
N TRP A 155 -22.19 1.26 -12.79
CA TRP A 155 -21.36 1.83 -11.75
C TRP A 155 -20.96 3.24 -12.19
N SER A 156 -21.83 4.22 -11.91
CA SER A 156 -21.69 5.60 -12.40
C SER A 156 -20.26 6.15 -12.25
N PRO A 157 -19.61 6.63 -13.33
CA PRO A 157 -20.15 6.89 -14.68
C PRO A 157 -20.01 5.71 -15.67
N THR A 158 -19.55 4.55 -15.25
CA THR A 158 -19.28 3.37 -16.07
C THR A 158 -20.49 2.44 -16.17
N SER A 159 -20.97 2.17 -17.39
CA SER A 159 -21.93 1.10 -17.66
C SER A 159 -21.38 0.18 -18.75
N GLY A 160 -21.66 -1.12 -18.68
CA GLY A 160 -21.16 -2.09 -19.65
C GLY A 160 -21.37 -3.53 -19.23
N LYS A 161 -20.94 -4.46 -20.08
CA LYS A 161 -20.88 -5.88 -19.71
C LYS A 161 -19.85 -6.06 -18.60
N LYS A 162 -20.21 -6.84 -17.58
CA LYS A 162 -19.30 -7.26 -16.49
C LYS A 162 -19.51 -8.74 -16.17
N THR A 163 -18.55 -9.36 -15.51
CA THR A 163 -18.75 -10.70 -14.95
C THR A 163 -19.81 -10.66 -13.85
N ALA A 164 -20.64 -11.68 -13.78
CA ALA A 164 -21.61 -11.83 -12.70
C ALA A 164 -20.92 -12.02 -11.34
N VAL A 165 -21.67 -11.79 -10.27
CA VAL A 165 -21.23 -12.03 -8.89
C VAL A 165 -22.23 -12.96 -8.18
N ARG A 166 -21.74 -13.67 -7.16
CA ARG A 166 -22.53 -14.48 -6.24
C ARG A 166 -22.28 -14.04 -4.81
N SER A 167 -23.21 -14.28 -3.89
CA SER A 167 -23.00 -14.01 -2.47
C SER A 167 -21.78 -14.80 -1.94
N HIS A 168 -20.97 -14.15 -1.13
CA HIS A 168 -19.78 -14.75 -0.53
C HIS A 168 -19.51 -14.17 0.86
N ASN A 169 -19.26 -15.04 1.83
CA ASN A 169 -18.89 -14.64 3.19
C ASN A 169 -17.38 -14.68 3.37
N TYR A 170 -16.75 -13.52 3.27
CA TYR A 170 -15.34 -13.34 3.60
C TYR A 170 -15.10 -13.59 5.09
N ALA A 171 -14.07 -14.37 5.40
CA ALA A 171 -13.65 -14.66 6.78
C ALA A 171 -12.75 -13.57 7.37
N SER A 172 -12.09 -12.79 6.50
CA SER A 172 -11.15 -11.73 6.83
C SER A 172 -11.82 -10.67 7.71
N PRO A 173 -11.32 -10.43 8.93
CA PRO A 173 -11.91 -9.44 9.84
C PRO A 173 -11.73 -8.00 9.34
N ASP A 174 -10.78 -7.77 8.43
CA ASP A 174 -10.48 -6.51 7.76
C ASP A 174 -11.14 -6.39 6.37
N PHE A 175 -12.09 -7.26 6.03
CA PHE A 175 -12.84 -7.10 4.78
C PHE A 175 -13.54 -5.73 4.75
N PRO A 176 -13.36 -4.91 3.71
CA PRO A 176 -13.85 -3.53 3.71
C PRO A 176 -15.37 -3.44 3.88
N GLU A 177 -15.84 -2.58 4.79
CA GLU A 177 -17.27 -2.46 5.09
C GLU A 177 -18.09 -1.95 3.90
N HIS A 178 -17.49 -1.12 3.04
CA HIS A 178 -18.12 -0.59 1.84
C HIS A 178 -18.11 -1.58 0.66
N PHE A 179 -17.45 -2.73 0.79
CA PHE A 179 -17.52 -3.79 -0.21
C PHE A 179 -18.73 -4.67 0.05
N GLU A 180 -19.48 -4.97 -1.00
CA GLU A 180 -20.55 -5.95 -0.92
C GLU A 180 -19.98 -7.34 -0.62
N LYS A 181 -20.73 -8.15 0.12
CA LYS A 181 -20.39 -9.54 0.44
C LYS A 181 -20.70 -10.47 -0.72
N THR A 182 -20.06 -10.19 -1.83
CA THR A 182 -20.20 -10.85 -3.13
C THR A 182 -18.82 -11.21 -3.65
N ARG A 183 -18.77 -12.13 -4.62
CA ARG A 183 -17.55 -12.56 -5.30
C ARG A 183 -17.88 -12.91 -6.75
N CYS A 184 -16.99 -12.57 -7.67
CA CYS A 184 -17.06 -12.93 -9.08
C CYS A 184 -17.36 -14.42 -9.26
N VAL A 185 -18.28 -14.76 -10.17
CA VAL A 185 -18.66 -16.16 -10.43
C VAL A 185 -17.50 -17.01 -10.95
N PHE A 186 -16.50 -16.39 -11.58
CA PHE A 186 -15.28 -17.06 -12.06
C PHE A 186 -14.26 -17.37 -10.95
N ALA A 187 -14.46 -16.89 -9.72
CA ALA A 187 -13.62 -17.31 -8.60
C ALA A 187 -14.16 -18.63 -8.04
N TYR A 188 -13.29 -19.60 -7.77
CA TYR A 188 -13.61 -20.79 -7.00
C TYR A 188 -13.82 -20.45 -5.50
N GLU A 189 -14.26 -21.44 -4.72
CA GLU A 189 -14.46 -21.27 -3.28
C GLU A 189 -13.17 -20.89 -2.54
N ASP A 190 -12.02 -21.43 -2.99
CA ASP A 190 -10.69 -21.09 -2.46
C ASP A 190 -10.15 -19.73 -2.96
N GLY A 191 -10.93 -18.99 -3.75
CA GLY A 191 -10.57 -17.69 -4.30
C GLY A 191 -9.78 -17.74 -5.61
N ALA A 192 -9.36 -18.91 -6.08
CA ALA A 192 -8.64 -19.02 -7.35
C ALA A 192 -9.55 -18.68 -8.53
N CYS A 193 -9.02 -17.98 -9.55
CA CYS A 193 -9.79 -17.65 -10.75
C CYS A 193 -9.78 -18.81 -11.75
N SER A 194 -10.95 -19.26 -12.21
CA SER A 194 -11.08 -20.34 -13.19
C SER A 194 -10.49 -20.01 -14.56
N LEU A 195 -10.58 -18.76 -15.01
CA LEU A 195 -9.90 -18.29 -16.22
C LEU A 195 -8.37 -18.43 -16.09
N GLN A 196 -7.82 -18.11 -14.90
CA GLN A 196 -6.38 -18.25 -14.63
C GLN A 196 -5.95 -19.70 -14.60
N ARG A 197 -6.73 -20.58 -13.94
CA ARG A 197 -6.43 -22.01 -13.88
C ARG A 197 -6.36 -22.61 -15.27
N LEU A 198 -7.34 -22.28 -16.12
CA LEU A 198 -7.32 -22.70 -17.51
C LEU A 198 -6.06 -22.20 -18.23
N SER A 199 -5.72 -20.92 -18.13
CA SER A 199 -4.48 -20.38 -18.73
C SER A 199 -3.23 -21.10 -18.24
N MET A 200 -3.09 -21.34 -16.94
CA MET A 200 -1.94 -22.05 -16.37
C MET A 200 -1.77 -23.48 -16.89
N GLU A 201 -2.87 -24.11 -17.31
CA GLU A 201 -2.86 -25.49 -17.79
C GLU A 201 -2.74 -25.60 -19.31
N THR A 202 -3.13 -24.57 -20.07
CA THR A 202 -3.22 -24.65 -21.54
C THR A 202 -2.37 -23.62 -22.29
N THR A 203 -1.73 -22.68 -21.60
CA THR A 203 -0.90 -21.63 -22.22
C THR A 203 0.41 -21.43 -21.46
N ASP A 204 1.37 -20.78 -22.11
CA ASP A 204 2.66 -20.44 -21.47
C ASP A 204 2.56 -19.24 -20.52
N TYR A 205 1.43 -18.52 -20.53
CA TYR A 205 1.23 -17.30 -19.76
C TYR A 205 -0.02 -17.40 -18.90
N ALA A 206 0.17 -17.47 -17.58
CA ALA A 206 -0.89 -17.76 -16.61
C ALA A 206 -2.07 -16.76 -16.62
N TRP A 207 -1.95 -15.63 -17.31
CA TRP A 207 -2.98 -14.61 -17.40
C TRP A 207 -3.64 -14.52 -18.79
N THR A 208 -3.30 -15.38 -19.76
CA THR A 208 -3.79 -15.30 -21.15
C THR A 208 -5.29 -15.04 -21.27
N TYR A 209 -6.12 -15.72 -20.47
CA TYR A 209 -7.57 -15.63 -20.57
C TYR A 209 -8.22 -14.69 -19.55
N LYS A 210 -7.42 -14.03 -18.69
CA LYS A 210 -7.98 -13.08 -17.74
C LYS A 210 -8.35 -11.77 -18.45
N PRO A 211 -9.48 -11.14 -18.05
CA PRO A 211 -9.80 -9.78 -18.48
C PRO A 211 -8.65 -8.83 -18.18
N LYS A 212 -8.41 -7.87 -19.08
CA LYS A 212 -7.34 -6.87 -19.00
C LYS A 212 -7.35 -6.13 -17.67
N ALA A 213 -8.52 -5.73 -17.18
CA ALA A 213 -8.65 -5.07 -15.87
C ALA A 213 -8.21 -5.98 -14.70
N CYS A 214 -8.47 -7.29 -14.76
CA CYS A 214 -7.99 -8.24 -13.76
C CYS A 214 -6.48 -8.50 -13.86
N ARG A 215 -5.93 -8.54 -15.09
CA ARG A 215 -4.50 -8.72 -15.32
C ARG A 215 -3.68 -7.56 -14.77
N LEU A 216 -4.18 -6.35 -14.98
CA LEU A 216 -3.47 -5.13 -14.61
C LEU A 216 -3.69 -4.70 -13.17
N HIS A 217 -4.65 -5.28 -12.44
CA HIS A 217 -4.83 -4.95 -11.03
C HIS A 217 -3.51 -5.22 -10.26
N PRO A 218 -2.99 -4.27 -9.46
CA PRO A 218 -3.62 -3.07 -8.91
C PRO A 218 -3.33 -1.75 -9.68
N LEU A 219 -2.75 -1.82 -10.87
CA LEU A 219 -2.37 -0.64 -11.65
C LEU A 219 -3.57 0.22 -12.00
N GLN A 220 -3.31 1.52 -12.04
CA GLN A 220 -4.22 2.48 -12.64
C GLN A 220 -3.82 2.67 -14.10
N SER A 221 -4.80 2.98 -14.95
CA SER A 221 -4.58 3.26 -16.36
C SER A 221 -5.24 4.59 -16.72
N ASN A 222 -4.49 5.49 -17.36
CA ASN A 222 -5.02 6.74 -17.88
C ASN A 222 -4.53 6.91 -19.33
N LYS A 223 -5.45 6.95 -20.29
CA LYS A 223 -5.15 7.12 -21.73
C LYS A 223 -4.07 6.15 -22.28
N GLY A 224 -4.02 4.93 -21.76
CA GLY A 224 -3.06 3.91 -22.19
C GLY A 224 -1.74 3.89 -21.43
N GLU A 225 -1.47 4.89 -20.58
CA GLU A 225 -0.33 4.88 -19.66
C GLU A 225 -0.72 4.19 -18.36
N PHE A 226 0.13 3.27 -17.89
CA PHE A 226 -0.01 2.62 -16.59
C PHE A 226 0.71 3.43 -15.52
N THR A 227 0.02 3.68 -14.42
CA THR A 227 0.57 4.33 -13.24
C THR A 227 0.52 3.37 -12.05
N PRO A 228 1.44 3.53 -11.08
CA PRO A 228 1.40 2.73 -9.87
C PRO A 228 0.04 2.84 -9.16
N PRO A 229 -0.29 1.88 -8.28
CA PRO A 229 -1.41 2.06 -7.38
C PRO A 229 -1.19 3.29 -6.48
N PRO A 230 -2.28 3.86 -5.93
CA PRO A 230 -2.22 5.06 -5.13
C PRO A 230 -1.35 4.88 -3.90
N THR A 231 -0.58 5.90 -3.53
CA THR A 231 0.20 5.88 -2.28
C THR A 231 -0.69 6.22 -1.09
N PHE A 232 -1.66 7.12 -1.32
CA PHE A 232 -2.63 7.55 -0.33
C PHE A 232 -4.06 7.25 -0.80
N ILE A 233 -4.99 7.00 0.13
CA ILE A 233 -6.38 6.65 -0.18
C ILE A 233 -7.07 7.76 -1.00
N GLU A 234 -6.69 9.00 -0.76
CA GLU A 234 -7.16 10.20 -1.46
C GLU A 234 -6.80 10.20 -2.95
N GLU A 235 -5.78 9.45 -3.35
CA GLU A 235 -5.32 9.31 -4.74
C GLU A 235 -5.98 8.12 -5.46
N ASP A 236 -6.73 7.29 -4.74
CA ASP A 236 -7.45 6.19 -5.37
C ASP A 236 -8.52 6.75 -6.30
N LYS A 237 -8.44 6.44 -7.60
CA LYS A 237 -9.43 6.89 -8.60
C LYS A 237 -10.85 6.43 -8.28
N TYR A 238 -11.00 5.41 -7.43
CA TYR A 238 -12.27 4.89 -6.96
C TYR A 238 -12.74 5.56 -5.66
N ASN A 239 -11.99 6.50 -5.09
CA ASN A 239 -12.42 7.32 -3.96
C ASN A 239 -13.43 8.38 -4.43
N ILE A 240 -14.68 7.95 -4.61
CA ILE A 240 -15.75 8.76 -5.20
C ILE A 240 -16.66 9.42 -4.16
N SER A 241 -16.63 8.95 -2.89
CA SER A 241 -17.41 9.56 -1.81
C SER A 241 -16.95 9.10 -0.42
N LEU A 242 -17.45 9.76 0.63
CA LEU A 242 -17.26 9.30 2.02
C LEU A 242 -17.78 7.88 2.28
N ARG A 243 -18.71 7.37 1.47
CA ARG A 243 -19.26 6.00 1.60
C ARG A 243 -18.52 4.98 0.75
N TYR A 244 -17.66 5.43 -0.15
CA TYR A 244 -16.87 4.58 -1.03
C TYR A 244 -15.47 5.22 -1.16
N PRO A 245 -14.60 5.00 -0.16
CA PRO A 245 -13.33 5.70 -0.01
C PRO A 245 -12.22 5.17 -0.92
N GLY A 246 -12.51 4.20 -1.80
CA GLY A 246 -11.52 3.61 -2.69
C GLY A 246 -11.76 2.12 -2.91
N TYR A 247 -10.96 1.55 -3.80
CA TYR A 247 -10.99 0.14 -4.16
C TYR A 247 -9.60 -0.45 -4.12
N VAL A 248 -8.66 0.12 -4.86
CA VAL A 248 -7.29 -0.38 -4.98
C VAL A 248 -6.59 -0.34 -3.62
N SER A 249 -6.74 0.77 -2.89
CA SER A 249 -6.14 0.97 -1.57
C SER A 249 -6.64 0.00 -0.49
N TYR A 250 -7.72 -0.75 -0.78
CA TYR A 250 -8.31 -1.75 0.12
C TYR A 250 -8.00 -3.19 -0.31
N THR A 251 -7.18 -3.36 -1.35
CA THR A 251 -6.62 -4.66 -1.76
C THR A 251 -5.17 -4.77 -1.27
N PRO A 252 -4.75 -5.86 -0.59
CA PRO A 252 -3.39 -5.96 -0.06
C PRO A 252 -2.28 -5.78 -1.11
N CYS A 253 -2.50 -6.25 -2.33
CA CYS A 253 -1.55 -6.08 -3.43
C CYS A 253 -1.50 -4.64 -3.97
N GLY A 254 -2.50 -3.80 -3.70
CA GLY A 254 -2.56 -2.40 -4.13
C GLY A 254 -2.04 -1.40 -3.10
N ILE A 255 -1.51 -1.86 -1.97
CA ILE A 255 -0.95 -1.02 -0.91
C ILE A 255 0.56 -0.86 -1.13
N ASN A 256 1.08 0.36 -0.97
CA ASN A 256 2.52 0.60 -0.99
C ASN A 256 3.21 -0.04 0.23
N ARG A 257 4.23 -0.87 -0.02
CA ARG A 257 4.84 -1.76 0.98
C ARG A 257 6.36 -1.67 0.93
N LYS A 258 6.99 -1.29 2.05
CA LYS A 258 8.46 -1.22 2.16
C LYS A 258 9.16 -2.55 1.93
N ASP A 259 8.48 -3.66 2.22
CA ASP A 259 8.91 -5.04 2.02
C ASP A 259 8.55 -5.60 0.62
N GLY A 260 8.02 -4.77 -0.28
CA GLY A 260 7.68 -5.14 -1.65
C GLY A 260 8.76 -4.83 -2.69
N ASP A 261 8.52 -5.36 -3.88
CA ASP A 261 9.33 -5.08 -5.08
C ASP A 261 8.83 -3.82 -5.79
N ILE A 262 9.67 -3.17 -6.59
CA ILE A 262 9.25 -1.98 -7.35
C ILE A 262 8.12 -2.37 -8.32
N TRP A 263 7.02 -1.60 -8.31
CA TRP A 263 5.77 -1.99 -8.99
C TRP A 263 5.95 -2.35 -10.47
N PHE A 264 6.75 -1.59 -11.22
CA PHE A 264 6.91 -1.78 -12.67
C PHE A 264 7.76 -3.03 -12.97
N GLU A 265 8.72 -3.35 -12.11
CA GLU A 265 9.51 -4.58 -12.22
C GLU A 265 8.63 -5.78 -11.88
N LYS A 266 7.83 -5.65 -10.80
CA LYS A 266 6.94 -6.71 -10.31
C LYS A 266 5.86 -7.08 -11.33
N LEU A 267 5.34 -6.10 -12.06
CA LEU A 267 4.23 -6.25 -13.01
C LEU A 267 4.67 -6.14 -14.48
N SER A 268 5.98 -6.23 -14.74
CA SER A 268 6.54 -6.13 -16.10
C SER A 268 5.89 -7.11 -17.07
N LYS A 269 5.70 -8.37 -16.67
CA LYS A 269 5.07 -9.39 -17.51
C LYS A 269 3.63 -9.03 -17.89
N GLU A 270 2.86 -8.53 -16.94
CA GLU A 270 1.48 -8.10 -17.13
C GLU A 270 1.38 -6.91 -18.06
N ILE A 271 2.27 -5.94 -17.90
CA ILE A 271 2.37 -4.74 -18.75
C ILE A 271 2.78 -5.11 -20.17
N ASP A 272 3.85 -5.91 -20.32
CA ASP A 272 4.40 -6.30 -21.62
C ASP A 272 3.46 -7.21 -22.42
N SER A 273 2.55 -7.94 -21.74
CA SER A 273 1.56 -8.83 -22.38
C SER A 273 0.40 -8.12 -23.09
N LEU A 274 0.43 -6.78 -23.15
CA LEU A 274 -0.63 -5.95 -23.73
C LEU A 274 -0.27 -5.34 -25.08
N ASP A 275 0.99 -5.49 -25.50
CA ASP A 275 1.49 -5.15 -26.84
C ASP A 275 1.33 -6.32 -27.81
#